data_AF-A0A9D1YMQ3-F1
#
_entry.id   AF-A0A9D1YMQ3-F1
#
_cell.length_a   1.000
_cell.length_b   1.000
_cell.length_c   1.000
_cell.angle_alpha   90.00
_cell.angle_beta   90.00
_cell.angle_gamma   90.00
#
_symmetry.space_group_name_H-M   'P 1'
#
loop_
_entity.id
_entity.type
_entity.pdbx_description
1 polymer ?
#
loop_
_entity_poly.entity_id
_entity_poly.type
_entity_poly.pdbx_seq_one_letter_code
_entity_poly.pdbx_strand_id
1 'polypeptide(L)'
;MTEYYLMHKNEICGVMIYDEETGRVMNYQDNHAGLSPFLGNCDASRLRKWWEMRSIPASRSTLQDILRAAGCFTPGSYLAKNLALSMTDSYWIRPKDSSLSYADVNFPKLAAYHGGRGPWHNASTWDPNASLGGQMEKYWDLSLDTPVLVKESYRYYGQQSVNEAFAALLHERQNISVPFVRYTAVAAADRGIQSRCEAFTSENVEFIPAYEVVESEKIPNDSSYYDGYIELCTKAGIDREAIQTFMDYQTLTDFIISNTDEHLLNFGLLRDAESMKLLGPAPIFDSGNSMFYSEDRRYPYTRAGLLERRITGLYDREELLLKKIRNRHVVKIDLLPEPEEVKQIFAESGIPEWKADVISRNYALKLQLTREFQQGKTISLYREKQAEQKKRSDRHTGEPRPQKLILLCCPSGTEKEALVRRLQKELAEKGYREADPKALFSAEQAFSLSGRGLLLDRERILEKAGPVCGYAHCVVSLSLEAIRSELSQSSLHNAGGSPLRNAGESSLHTEGQSAGHPVLRSGSWLDELASALLDARMKAAFLSGASVLCDAPARSRSAREHYINIAEEAGVKSRELYVTASSLIAEMPQDAEGWTEIRRENGAFQPSPSASP
;
A
#
# COMPACT_ATOMS: atom_id res chain seq x y z
N MET A 1 16.54 41.85 -1.37
CA MET A 1 15.87 41.52 -2.65
C MET A 1 16.87 41.75 -3.76
N THR A 2 17.11 40.71 -4.55
CA THR A 2 18.17 40.67 -5.56
C THR A 2 17.54 40.38 -6.92
N GLU A 3 18.05 41.02 -7.97
CA GLU A 3 17.56 40.81 -9.32
C GLU A 3 18.36 39.72 -10.04
N TYR A 4 17.64 38.80 -10.66
CA TYR A 4 18.19 37.73 -11.48
C TYR A 4 17.55 37.77 -12.86
N TYR A 5 18.28 37.29 -13.86
CA TYR A 5 17.69 36.86 -15.11
C TYR A 5 17.22 35.42 -14.98
N LEU A 6 15.97 35.14 -15.38
CA LEU A 6 15.58 33.78 -15.74
C LEU A 6 16.16 33.51 -17.13
N MET A 7 16.96 32.47 -17.23
CA MET A 7 17.66 32.07 -18.43
C MET A 7 17.09 30.76 -18.95
N HIS A 8 17.05 30.61 -20.28
CA HIS A 8 16.95 29.31 -20.95
C HIS A 8 18.18 29.18 -21.83
N LYS A 9 19.07 28.25 -21.46
CA LYS A 9 20.45 28.25 -21.96
C LYS A 9 21.09 29.64 -21.82
N ASN A 10 21.50 30.27 -22.92
CA ASN A 10 22.12 31.60 -22.89
C ASN A 10 21.14 32.74 -23.14
N GLU A 11 19.87 32.44 -23.43
CA GLU A 11 18.85 33.42 -23.77
C GLU A 11 18.11 33.88 -22.51
N ILE A 12 17.78 35.18 -22.46
CA ILE A 12 17.08 35.78 -21.31
C ILE A 12 15.56 35.63 -21.51
N CYS A 13 14.93 34.80 -20.69
CA CYS A 13 13.47 34.64 -20.64
C CYS A 13 12.79 35.87 -20.03
N GLY A 14 13.39 36.44 -18.98
CA GLY A 14 12.84 37.58 -18.25
C GLY A 14 13.66 37.97 -17.04
N VAL A 15 13.18 38.97 -16.30
CA VAL A 15 13.80 39.47 -15.07
C VAL A 15 12.94 39.05 -13.87
N MET A 16 13.56 38.44 -12.87
CA MET A 16 12.90 38.08 -11.61
C MET A 16 13.49 38.83 -10.43
N ILE A 17 12.63 39.18 -9.47
CA ILE A 17 13.03 39.71 -8.17
C ILE A 17 12.90 38.59 -7.16
N TYR A 18 14.02 38.24 -6.53
CA TYR A 18 14.10 37.16 -5.57
C TYR A 18 14.44 37.70 -4.18
N ASP A 19 13.75 37.17 -3.18
CA ASP A 19 14.04 37.43 -1.78
C ASP A 19 14.88 36.29 -1.20
N GLU A 20 16.18 36.57 -1.00
CA GLU A 20 17.15 35.60 -0.50
C GLU A 20 16.90 35.19 0.95
N GLU A 21 16.26 36.05 1.76
CA GLU A 21 15.94 35.74 3.15
C GLU A 21 14.80 34.74 3.26
N THR A 22 13.71 34.97 2.52
CA THR A 22 12.51 34.10 2.56
C THR A 22 12.57 32.95 1.56
N GLY A 23 13.45 33.03 0.57
CA GLY A 23 13.59 32.05 -0.50
C GLY A 23 12.48 32.11 -1.55
N ARG A 24 11.85 33.27 -1.73
CA ARG A 24 10.63 33.44 -2.55
C ARG A 24 10.86 34.34 -3.76
N VAL A 25 10.15 34.02 -4.84
CA VAL A 25 10.05 34.89 -6.01
C VAL A 25 9.00 35.96 -5.72
N MET A 26 9.42 37.23 -5.69
CA MET A 26 8.56 38.37 -5.37
C MET A 26 7.87 38.90 -6.62
N ASN A 27 8.61 38.99 -7.73
CA ASN A 27 8.09 39.48 -8.99
C ASN A 27 8.78 38.81 -10.18
N TYR A 28 8.12 38.83 -11.33
CA TYR A 28 8.67 38.39 -12.61
C TYR A 28 8.14 39.29 -13.73
N GLN A 29 9.05 39.71 -14.60
CA GLN A 29 8.75 40.39 -15.84
C GLN A 29 9.29 39.57 -17.01
N ASP A 30 8.37 39.00 -17.78
CA ASP A 30 8.67 38.23 -18.98
C ASP A 30 9.18 39.15 -20.11
N ASN A 31 10.15 38.69 -20.91
CA ASN A 31 10.61 39.43 -22.09
C ASN A 31 9.71 39.23 -23.32
N HIS A 32 8.67 38.39 -23.21
CA HIS A 32 7.75 38.02 -24.27
C HIS A 32 8.44 37.38 -25.49
N ALA A 33 9.58 36.72 -25.26
CA ALA A 33 10.34 36.00 -26.28
C ALA A 33 9.79 34.58 -26.54
N GLY A 34 8.78 34.13 -25.78
CA GLY A 34 8.22 32.78 -25.86
C GLY A 34 9.11 31.71 -25.20
N LEU A 35 10.17 32.11 -24.49
CA LEU A 35 11.16 31.19 -23.90
C LEU A 35 10.83 30.76 -22.48
N SER A 36 10.00 31.49 -21.77
CA SER A 36 9.68 31.21 -20.37
C SER A 36 8.92 29.90 -20.16
N PRO A 37 8.86 29.38 -18.91
CA PRO A 37 8.01 28.24 -18.55
C PRO A 37 6.55 28.43 -18.96
N PHE A 38 5.74 27.37 -18.87
CA PHE A 38 4.32 27.39 -19.31
C PHE A 38 4.19 27.75 -20.80
N LEU A 39 5.07 27.18 -21.62
CA LEU A 39 5.10 27.36 -23.08
C LEU A 39 5.16 28.85 -23.48
N GLY A 40 5.94 29.64 -22.75
CA GLY A 40 6.10 31.08 -22.98
C GLY A 40 5.06 31.98 -22.32
N ASN A 41 4.05 31.43 -21.65
CA ASN A 41 2.96 32.19 -21.00
C ASN A 41 3.18 32.38 -19.48
N CYS A 42 4.38 32.76 -19.08
CA CYS A 42 4.74 32.86 -17.67
C CYS A 42 4.51 34.27 -17.10
N ASP A 43 3.63 34.39 -16.11
CA ASP A 43 3.51 35.58 -15.27
C ASP A 43 4.18 35.36 -13.90
N ALA A 44 4.18 36.37 -13.03
CA ALA A 44 4.76 36.25 -11.70
C ALA A 44 4.10 35.18 -10.82
N SER A 45 2.82 34.90 -11.01
CA SER A 45 2.12 33.86 -10.25
C SER A 45 2.53 32.47 -10.71
N ARG A 46 2.57 32.26 -12.02
CA ARG A 46 3.06 31.03 -12.63
C ARG A 46 4.53 30.77 -12.30
N LEU A 47 5.39 31.79 -12.35
CA LEU A 47 6.80 31.61 -11.99
C LEU A 47 6.97 31.23 -10.51
N ARG A 48 6.21 31.84 -9.59
CA ARG A 48 6.19 31.42 -8.18
C ARG A 48 5.83 29.95 -8.05
N LYS A 49 4.83 29.50 -8.79
CA LYS A 49 4.40 28.10 -8.75
C LYS A 49 5.46 27.15 -9.32
N TRP A 50 6.06 27.51 -10.45
CA TRP A 50 7.17 26.77 -11.05
C TRP A 50 8.37 26.66 -10.09
N TRP A 51 8.70 27.75 -9.40
CA TRP A 51 9.75 27.79 -8.38
C TRP A 51 9.47 26.84 -7.20
N GLU A 52 8.23 26.85 -6.70
CA GLU A 52 7.79 25.93 -5.64
C GLU A 52 7.87 24.46 -6.06
N MET A 53 7.41 24.13 -7.27
CA MET A 53 7.42 22.75 -7.78
C MET A 53 8.82 22.24 -8.08
N ARG A 54 9.75 23.13 -8.46
CA ARG A 54 11.17 22.81 -8.68
C ARG A 54 11.93 22.63 -7.36
N SER A 55 11.49 23.25 -6.27
CA SER A 55 12.16 23.14 -4.97
C SER A 55 11.95 21.77 -4.33
N ILE A 56 12.93 21.31 -3.55
CA ILE A 56 12.79 20.07 -2.77
C ILE A 56 11.60 20.20 -1.79
N PRO A 57 10.66 19.23 -1.76
CA PRO A 57 9.49 19.32 -0.89
C PRO A 57 9.85 19.29 0.60
N ALA A 58 9.12 20.08 1.39
CA ALA A 58 9.29 20.14 2.85
C ALA A 58 9.07 18.80 3.56
N SER A 59 8.37 17.85 2.94
CA SER A 59 8.09 16.52 3.49
C SER A 59 9.25 15.52 3.33
N ARG A 60 10.32 15.87 2.62
CA ARG A 60 11.48 14.99 2.41
C ARG A 60 12.32 14.91 3.68
N SER A 61 12.56 13.70 4.19
CA SER A 61 13.16 13.47 5.51
C SER A 61 14.55 14.09 5.66
N THR A 62 15.38 14.02 4.61
CA THR A 62 16.76 14.50 4.62
C THR A 62 16.90 16.02 4.43
N LEU A 63 15.81 16.72 4.11
CA LEU A 63 15.86 18.14 3.72
C LEU A 63 16.50 19.03 4.78
N GLN A 64 16.19 18.83 6.06
CA GLN A 64 16.74 19.66 7.14
C GLN A 64 18.26 19.54 7.25
N ASP A 65 18.81 18.33 7.03
CA ASP A 65 20.24 18.11 7.06
C ASP A 65 20.92 18.69 5.80
N ILE A 66 20.28 18.56 4.63
CA ILE A 66 20.72 19.21 3.38
C ILE A 66 20.80 20.73 3.56
N LEU A 67 19.73 21.35 4.07
CA LEU A 67 19.66 22.79 4.30
C LEU A 67 20.75 23.26 5.29
N ARG A 68 20.91 22.55 6.41
CA ARG A 68 21.95 22.86 7.40
C ARG A 68 23.35 22.77 6.80
N ALA A 69 23.65 21.69 6.07
CA ALA A 69 24.95 21.49 5.42
C ALA A 69 25.23 22.56 4.34
N ALA A 70 24.19 22.99 3.62
CA ALA A 70 24.28 24.05 2.63
C ALA A 70 24.29 25.46 3.23
N GLY A 71 24.05 25.63 4.54
CA GLY A 71 23.89 26.95 5.16
C GLY A 71 22.66 27.70 4.63
N CYS A 72 21.62 26.97 4.22
CA CYS A 72 20.37 27.49 3.69
C CYS A 72 19.25 27.34 4.73
N PHE A 73 18.28 28.26 4.74
CA PHE A 73 17.16 28.22 5.69
C PHE A 73 15.87 27.68 5.08
N THR A 74 15.73 27.76 3.76
CA THR A 74 14.53 27.33 3.02
C THR A 74 14.90 26.54 1.77
N PRO A 75 14.03 25.63 1.28
CA PRO A 75 14.23 24.94 -0.01
C PRO A 75 14.46 25.90 -1.17
N GLY A 76 13.73 27.03 -1.20
CA GLY A 76 13.92 28.06 -2.21
C GLY A 76 15.32 28.69 -2.15
N SER A 77 15.83 29.01 -0.95
CA SER A 77 17.21 29.51 -0.78
C SER A 77 18.26 28.52 -1.25
N TYR A 78 18.03 27.23 -1.03
CA TYR A 78 18.90 26.17 -1.53
C TYR A 78 18.80 26.01 -3.05
N LEU A 79 17.61 26.11 -3.63
CA LEU A 79 17.41 26.11 -5.08
C LEU A 79 18.15 27.31 -5.74
N ALA A 80 17.98 28.53 -5.21
CA ALA A 80 18.65 29.72 -5.73
C ALA A 80 20.17 29.65 -5.59
N LYS A 81 20.69 29.15 -4.47
CA LYS A 81 22.13 28.92 -4.26
C LYS A 81 22.73 28.03 -5.36
N ASN A 82 21.92 27.11 -5.90
CA ASN A 82 22.26 26.21 -6.98
C ASN A 82 21.77 26.70 -8.35
N LEU A 83 21.57 28.01 -8.51
CA LEU A 83 21.13 28.68 -9.74
C LEU A 83 19.84 28.11 -10.34
N ALA A 84 19.01 27.45 -9.53
CA ALA A 84 17.80 26.76 -9.97
C ALA A 84 17.99 25.78 -11.14
N LEU A 85 19.22 25.29 -11.34
CA LEU A 85 19.56 24.33 -12.38
C LEU A 85 18.82 23.00 -12.14
N SER A 86 18.54 22.30 -13.23
CA SER A 86 17.92 20.97 -13.19
C SER A 86 18.55 20.03 -14.22
N MET A 87 18.44 18.72 -13.99
CA MET A 87 18.78 17.70 -14.98
C MET A 87 17.67 17.45 -16.00
N THR A 88 16.47 17.99 -15.75
CA THR A 88 15.27 17.75 -16.57
C THR A 88 15.05 18.81 -17.65
N ASP A 89 15.70 19.96 -17.57
CA ASP A 89 15.49 21.10 -18.47
C ASP A 89 16.64 22.09 -18.47
N SER A 90 16.59 23.06 -19.39
CA SER A 90 17.67 24.03 -19.60
C SER A 90 17.43 25.39 -18.92
N TYR A 91 16.51 25.47 -17.96
CA TYR A 91 16.24 26.71 -17.23
C TYR A 91 17.17 26.88 -16.02
N TRP A 92 17.61 28.12 -15.79
CA TRP A 92 18.42 28.50 -14.64
C TRP A 92 18.30 29.99 -14.34
N ILE A 93 18.78 30.44 -13.18
CA ILE A 93 18.83 31.86 -12.82
C ILE A 93 20.27 32.37 -12.86
N ARG A 94 20.47 33.57 -13.39
CA ARG A 94 21.77 34.25 -13.42
C ARG A 94 21.69 35.59 -12.69
N PRO A 95 22.54 35.85 -11.67
CA PRO A 95 22.64 37.19 -11.09
C PRO A 95 22.93 38.22 -12.17
N LYS A 96 22.31 39.41 -12.15
CA LYS A 96 22.48 40.41 -13.22
C LYS A 96 23.95 40.82 -13.45
N ASP A 97 24.74 40.84 -12.40
CA ASP A 97 26.15 41.25 -12.45
C ASP A 97 27.10 40.08 -12.80
N SER A 98 26.56 38.90 -13.07
CA SER A 98 27.33 37.71 -13.44
C SER A 98 27.50 37.57 -14.96
N SER A 99 28.70 37.22 -15.39
CA SER A 99 29.03 36.93 -16.79
C SER A 99 28.93 35.43 -17.13
N LEU A 100 28.36 34.60 -16.24
CA LEU A 100 28.23 33.16 -16.48
C LEU A 100 27.40 32.88 -17.74
N SER A 101 27.85 31.89 -18.50
CA SER A 101 27.14 31.26 -19.61
C SER A 101 26.59 29.90 -19.20
N TYR A 102 25.67 29.34 -19.98
CA TYR A 102 25.13 28.00 -19.73
C TYR A 102 26.21 26.92 -19.77
N ALA A 103 27.23 27.08 -20.62
CA ALA A 103 28.34 26.13 -20.73
C ALA A 103 29.18 26.06 -19.44
N ASP A 104 29.19 27.13 -18.64
CA ASP A 104 29.92 27.20 -17.37
C ASP A 104 29.19 26.45 -16.23
N VAL A 105 27.87 26.26 -16.36
CA VAL A 105 26.99 25.78 -15.28
C VAL A 105 26.30 24.44 -15.57
N ASN A 106 26.36 23.95 -16.81
CA ASN A 106 25.65 22.75 -17.24
C ASN A 106 26.25 21.45 -16.61
N PHE A 107 25.44 20.69 -15.87
CA PHE A 107 25.88 19.56 -15.05
C PHE A 107 26.64 18.43 -15.78
N PRO A 108 26.23 17.94 -16.97
CA PRO A 108 26.99 16.91 -17.69
C PRO A 108 28.41 17.37 -18.06
N LYS A 109 28.60 18.66 -18.35
CA LYS A 109 29.93 19.24 -18.61
C LYS A 109 30.75 19.39 -17.33
N LEU A 110 30.09 19.69 -16.21
CA LEU A 110 30.73 19.74 -14.89
C LEU A 110 31.20 18.35 -14.43
N ALA A 111 30.41 17.29 -14.65
CA ALA A 111 30.77 15.93 -14.27
C ALA A 111 32.08 15.45 -14.92
N ALA A 112 32.30 15.76 -16.20
CA ALA A 112 33.54 15.46 -16.92
C ALA A 112 34.78 16.16 -16.33
N TYR A 113 34.61 17.34 -15.72
CA TYR A 113 35.70 18.11 -15.09
C TYR A 113 36.09 17.58 -13.70
N HIS A 114 35.20 16.87 -13.01
CA HIS A 114 35.42 16.40 -11.64
C HIS A 114 35.95 14.96 -11.54
N GLY A 115 36.26 14.31 -12.68
CA GLY A 115 36.98 13.03 -12.71
C GLY A 115 36.25 11.89 -12.00
N GLY A 116 34.91 11.86 -12.05
CA GLY A 116 34.11 10.75 -11.54
C GLY A 116 34.17 10.52 -10.02
N ARG A 117 34.66 11.48 -9.23
CA ARG A 117 34.56 11.39 -7.76
C ARG A 117 33.15 11.80 -7.34
N GLY A 118 32.44 10.87 -6.71
CA GLY A 118 31.01 10.94 -6.37
C GLY A 118 30.55 12.15 -5.55
N PRO A 119 29.24 12.23 -5.24
CA PRO A 119 28.57 13.46 -4.82
C PRO A 119 29.03 13.85 -3.42
N TRP A 120 29.87 14.88 -3.33
CA TRP A 120 30.15 15.54 -2.06
C TRP A 120 29.45 16.89 -2.03
N HIS A 121 28.61 17.05 -1.00
CA HIS A 121 28.13 18.32 -0.49
C HIS A 121 29.29 19.20 0.00
N ASN A 122 30.19 19.64 -0.89
CA ASN A 122 31.12 20.71 -0.60
C ASN A 122 30.54 22.01 -1.15
N ALA A 123 30.50 23.05 -0.30
CA ALA A 123 29.95 24.37 -0.58
C ALA A 123 30.70 25.17 -1.67
N SER A 124 31.45 24.49 -2.54
CA SER A 124 32.33 25.02 -3.57
C SER A 124 31.89 24.74 -5.01
N THR A 125 30.78 23.99 -5.22
CA THR A 125 30.20 23.66 -6.54
C THR A 125 28.68 23.49 -6.46
N TRP A 126 27.93 23.73 -7.55
CA TRP A 126 26.46 23.61 -7.59
C TRP A 126 26.00 22.16 -7.47
N ASP A 127 24.93 21.93 -6.70
CA ASP A 127 24.36 20.62 -6.41
C ASP A 127 23.25 20.25 -7.41
N PRO A 128 23.42 19.20 -8.24
CA PRO A 128 22.40 18.75 -9.21
C PRO A 128 21.14 18.19 -8.57
N ASN A 129 21.15 17.95 -7.26
CA ASN A 129 20.02 17.42 -6.52
C ASN A 129 19.10 18.51 -5.96
N ALA A 130 19.47 19.79 -6.11
CA ALA A 130 18.72 20.92 -5.56
C ALA A 130 17.32 21.12 -6.17
N SER A 131 17.07 20.55 -7.36
CA SER A 131 15.79 20.59 -8.06
C SER A 131 15.00 19.26 -8.03
N LEU A 132 15.40 18.29 -7.17
CA LEU A 132 14.73 17.00 -7.09
C LEU A 132 13.41 17.08 -6.29
N GLY A 133 12.32 17.37 -7.01
CA GLY A 133 10.95 17.33 -6.50
C GLY A 133 10.50 15.93 -6.05
N GLY A 134 9.35 15.80 -5.38
CA GLY A 134 8.80 14.52 -4.92
C GLY A 134 9.26 14.09 -3.51
N GLN A 135 8.49 13.18 -2.88
CA GLN A 135 8.67 12.83 -1.47
C GLN A 135 9.75 11.77 -1.21
N MET A 136 9.96 10.86 -2.16
CA MET A 136 10.93 9.77 -2.02
C MET A 136 12.36 10.30 -2.11
N GLU A 137 13.26 9.71 -1.32
CA GLU A 137 14.68 10.03 -1.37
C GLU A 137 15.26 9.59 -2.72
N LYS A 138 15.98 10.49 -3.37
CA LYS A 138 16.60 10.27 -4.69
C LYS A 138 17.73 11.24 -4.96
N TYR A 139 18.64 10.83 -5.83
CA TYR A 139 19.77 11.63 -6.28
C TYR A 139 20.17 11.28 -7.72
N TRP A 140 20.87 12.19 -8.37
CA TRP A 140 21.51 11.95 -9.66
C TRP A 140 22.92 11.38 -9.47
N ASP A 141 23.17 10.22 -10.06
CA ASP A 141 24.49 9.65 -10.25
C ASP A 141 25.03 10.12 -11.62
N LEU A 142 26.04 10.97 -11.57
CA LEU A 142 26.71 11.55 -12.74
C LEU A 142 28.05 10.85 -13.05
N SER A 143 28.31 9.68 -12.45
CA SER A 143 29.55 8.93 -12.68
C SER A 143 29.59 8.17 -14.02
N LEU A 144 28.44 8.04 -14.68
CA LEU A 144 28.27 7.38 -15.98
C LEU A 144 28.08 8.41 -17.09
N ASP A 145 28.31 7.99 -18.34
CA ASP A 145 28.15 8.85 -19.53
C ASP A 145 26.73 9.43 -19.64
N THR A 146 25.73 8.61 -19.34
CA THR A 146 24.34 9.04 -19.21
C THR A 146 24.01 9.19 -17.72
N PRO A 147 23.53 10.36 -17.27
CA PRO A 147 23.08 10.55 -15.89
C PRO A 147 22.03 9.51 -15.48
N VAL A 148 22.19 8.95 -14.28
CA VAL A 148 21.26 7.95 -13.72
C VAL A 148 20.54 8.54 -12.51
N LEU A 149 19.22 8.50 -12.51
CA LEU A 149 18.43 8.82 -11.32
C LEU A 149 18.36 7.57 -10.43
N VAL A 150 18.83 7.70 -9.20
CA VAL A 150 18.72 6.67 -8.17
C VAL A 150 17.62 7.06 -7.20
N LYS A 151 16.62 6.20 -7.04
CA LYS A 151 15.49 6.36 -6.12
C LYS A 151 15.63 5.34 -4.99
N GLU A 152 15.56 5.79 -3.75
CA GLU A 152 15.81 4.96 -2.56
C GLU A 152 14.52 4.71 -1.78
N SER A 153 14.14 3.44 -1.68
CA SER A 153 12.94 3.01 -0.95
C SER A 153 13.32 2.15 0.25
N TYR A 154 13.07 2.70 1.45
CA TYR A 154 13.28 2.02 2.73
C TYR A 154 11.98 1.62 3.42
N ARG A 155 10.88 2.30 3.07
CA ARG A 155 9.55 2.06 3.65
C ARG A 155 8.85 0.94 2.88
N TYR A 156 7.86 0.33 3.53
CA TYR A 156 7.01 -0.68 2.91
C TYR A 156 7.81 -1.80 2.21
N TYR A 157 8.87 -2.28 2.85
CA TYR A 157 9.76 -3.33 2.31
C TYR A 157 10.51 -2.93 1.02
N GLY A 158 10.69 -1.63 0.75
CA GLY A 158 11.31 -1.14 -0.47
C GLY A 158 10.44 -1.29 -1.72
N GLN A 159 9.13 -1.56 -1.54
CA GLN A 159 8.23 -1.97 -2.61
C GLN A 159 8.11 -0.93 -3.75
N GLN A 160 8.21 0.37 -3.46
CA GLN A 160 8.09 1.39 -4.50
C GLN A 160 9.18 1.22 -5.58
N SER A 161 10.41 0.83 -5.20
CA SER A 161 11.47 0.56 -6.17
C SER A 161 11.24 -0.72 -6.97
N VAL A 162 10.63 -1.75 -6.36
CA VAL A 162 10.20 -2.97 -7.06
C VAL A 162 9.10 -2.67 -8.07
N ASN A 163 8.14 -1.82 -7.70
CA ASN A 163 7.05 -1.40 -8.55
C ASN A 163 7.52 -0.68 -9.83
N GLU A 164 8.55 0.16 -9.73
CA GLU A 164 9.15 0.83 -10.90
C GLU A 164 9.71 -0.19 -11.90
N ALA A 165 10.48 -1.17 -11.41
CA ALA A 165 11.03 -2.24 -12.25
C ALA A 165 9.92 -3.14 -12.83
N PHE A 166 8.88 -3.43 -12.05
CA PHE A 166 7.73 -4.21 -12.50
C PHE A 166 6.92 -3.49 -13.58
N ALA A 167 6.68 -2.19 -13.44
CA ALA A 167 6.02 -1.39 -14.46
C ALA A 167 6.83 -1.35 -15.76
N ALA A 168 8.15 -1.16 -15.68
CA ALA A 168 9.04 -1.24 -16.84
C ALA A 168 8.95 -2.60 -17.55
N LEU A 169 8.99 -3.71 -16.80
CA LEU A 169 8.81 -5.07 -17.34
C LEU A 169 7.46 -5.22 -18.06
N LEU A 170 6.38 -4.68 -17.47
CA LEU A 170 5.05 -4.72 -18.08
C LEU A 170 5.04 -3.99 -19.42
N HIS A 171 5.63 -2.80 -19.49
CA HIS A 171 5.70 -2.00 -20.73
C HIS A 171 6.55 -2.68 -21.80
N GLU A 172 7.70 -3.28 -21.44
CA GLU A 172 8.57 -4.02 -22.35
C GLU A 172 7.84 -5.13 -23.10
N ARG A 173 6.91 -5.82 -22.42
CA ARG A 173 6.14 -6.92 -23.04
C ARG A 173 5.12 -6.47 -24.07
N GLN A 174 4.68 -5.21 -24.04
CA GLN A 174 3.56 -4.76 -24.89
C GLN A 174 3.93 -4.63 -26.37
N ASN A 175 5.23 -4.49 -26.69
CA ASN A 175 5.75 -4.27 -28.04
C ASN A 175 4.92 -3.19 -28.79
N ILE A 176 4.83 -2.01 -28.16
CA ILE A 176 4.10 -0.83 -28.62
C ILE A 176 5.07 0.35 -28.73
N SER A 177 4.76 1.31 -29.60
CA SER A 177 5.59 2.51 -29.82
C SER A 177 5.48 3.57 -28.72
N VAL A 178 4.74 3.33 -27.65
CA VAL A 178 4.62 4.26 -26.52
C VAL A 178 5.92 4.23 -25.72
N PRO A 179 6.61 5.39 -25.54
CA PRO A 179 7.86 5.43 -24.80
C PRO A 179 7.61 5.20 -23.30
N PHE A 180 8.53 4.50 -22.65
CA PHE A 180 8.55 4.30 -21.20
C PHE A 180 10.00 4.25 -20.69
N VAL A 181 10.20 4.60 -19.43
CA VAL A 181 11.50 4.54 -18.78
C VAL A 181 11.77 3.11 -18.30
N ARG A 182 12.98 2.61 -18.58
CA ARG A 182 13.45 1.34 -18.04
C ARG A 182 14.00 1.54 -16.64
N TYR A 183 13.63 0.64 -15.75
CA TYR A 183 14.10 0.63 -14.37
C TYR A 183 14.76 -0.70 -14.04
N THR A 184 15.84 -0.62 -13.25
CA THR A 184 16.37 -1.76 -12.51
C THR A 184 16.15 -1.53 -11.02
N ALA A 185 15.99 -2.61 -10.25
CA ALA A 185 15.88 -2.55 -8.80
C ALA A 185 16.99 -3.42 -8.17
N VAL A 186 17.71 -2.86 -7.19
CA VAL A 186 18.84 -3.52 -6.53
C VAL A 186 18.70 -3.35 -5.02
N ALA A 187 18.91 -4.43 -4.27
CA ALA A 187 18.95 -4.38 -2.82
C ALA A 187 20.14 -3.53 -2.34
N ALA A 188 19.88 -2.59 -1.43
CA ALA A 188 20.90 -1.79 -0.77
C ALA A 188 21.44 -2.51 0.48
N ALA A 189 22.65 -2.15 0.90
CA ALA A 189 23.33 -2.77 2.04
C ALA A 189 22.60 -2.60 3.39
N ASP A 190 21.76 -1.56 3.49
CA ASP A 190 21.00 -1.18 4.67
C ASP A 190 19.54 -1.68 4.66
N ARG A 191 19.27 -2.72 3.85
CA ARG A 191 17.94 -3.37 3.70
C ARG A 191 16.90 -2.52 2.93
N GLY A 192 17.29 -1.39 2.34
CA GLY A 192 16.49 -0.69 1.34
C GLY A 192 16.53 -1.37 -0.04
N ILE A 193 15.71 -0.89 -0.96
CA ILE A 193 15.81 -1.22 -2.39
C ILE A 193 16.00 0.10 -3.14
N GLN A 194 16.98 0.12 -4.05
CA GLN A 194 17.24 1.25 -4.93
C GLN A 194 16.73 0.92 -6.32
N SER A 195 15.87 1.77 -6.88
CA SER A 195 15.55 1.72 -8.31
C SER A 195 16.41 2.74 -9.07
N ARG A 196 16.84 2.36 -10.28
CA ARG A 196 17.75 3.14 -11.12
C ARG A 196 17.19 3.26 -12.53
N CYS A 197 17.21 4.47 -13.08
CA CYS A 197 16.88 4.72 -14.48
C CYS A 197 17.81 5.77 -15.09
N GLU A 198 18.09 5.62 -16.39
CA GLU A 198 18.79 6.64 -17.16
C GLU A 198 17.92 7.87 -17.38
N ALA A 199 18.53 9.05 -17.43
CA ALA A 199 17.85 10.28 -17.82
C ALA A 199 17.31 10.13 -19.25
N PHE A 200 16.02 10.45 -19.44
CA PHE A 200 15.42 10.58 -20.77
C PHE A 200 15.56 12.01 -21.33
N THR A 201 16.22 12.90 -20.59
CA THR A 201 16.56 14.28 -20.95
C THR A 201 18.05 14.41 -21.24
N SER A 202 18.43 15.50 -21.91
CA SER A 202 19.82 15.81 -22.24
C SER A 202 20.00 17.33 -22.40
N GLU A 203 21.20 17.79 -22.76
CA GLU A 203 21.45 19.20 -23.11
C GLU A 203 20.55 19.71 -24.26
N ASN A 204 20.04 18.80 -25.11
CA ASN A 204 19.21 19.16 -26.26
C ASN A 204 17.73 18.80 -26.07
N VAL A 205 17.38 18.02 -25.04
CA VAL A 205 16.01 17.52 -24.84
C VAL A 205 15.59 17.75 -23.40
N GLU A 206 14.52 18.50 -23.22
CA GLU A 206 13.98 18.83 -21.90
C GLU A 206 12.55 18.32 -21.69
N PHE A 207 12.21 18.08 -20.42
CA PHE A 207 10.91 17.62 -19.98
C PHE A 207 10.02 18.80 -19.59
N ILE A 208 8.82 18.83 -20.15
CA ILE A 208 7.77 19.79 -19.81
C ILE A 208 6.63 19.03 -19.13
N PRO A 209 6.38 19.23 -17.82
CA PRO A 209 5.28 18.58 -17.12
C PRO A 209 3.92 18.91 -17.72
N ALA A 210 2.98 17.97 -17.67
CA ALA A 210 1.61 18.21 -18.10
C ALA A 210 0.97 19.39 -17.35
N TYR A 211 1.39 19.63 -16.09
CA TYR A 211 1.00 20.80 -15.31
C TYR A 211 1.28 22.11 -16.05
N GLU A 212 2.48 22.27 -16.62
CA GLU A 212 2.83 23.49 -17.36
C GLU A 212 2.01 23.65 -18.63
N VAL A 213 1.68 22.53 -19.30
CA VAL A 213 0.83 22.55 -20.49
C VAL A 213 -0.58 23.02 -20.13
N VAL A 214 -1.21 22.44 -19.12
CA VAL A 214 -2.61 22.78 -18.76
C VAL A 214 -2.75 24.18 -18.15
N GLU A 215 -1.70 24.70 -17.51
CA GLU A 215 -1.69 26.04 -16.94
C GLU A 215 -1.22 27.12 -17.94
N SER A 216 -0.69 26.73 -19.10
CA SER A 216 -0.25 27.67 -20.14
C SER A 216 -1.42 28.41 -20.80
N GLU A 217 -2.56 27.75 -20.92
CA GLU A 217 -3.76 28.30 -21.51
C GLU A 217 -5.01 27.76 -20.80
N LYS A 218 -6.05 28.60 -20.68
CA LYS A 218 -7.29 28.21 -20.02
C LYS A 218 -8.02 27.12 -20.82
N ILE A 219 -8.22 25.95 -20.19
CA ILE A 219 -9.11 24.91 -20.72
C ILE A 219 -10.57 25.39 -20.63
N PRO A 220 -11.37 25.27 -21.71
CA PRO A 220 -12.79 25.60 -21.69
C PRO A 220 -13.58 24.82 -20.63
N ASN A 221 -14.56 25.47 -19.98
CA ASN A 221 -15.31 24.88 -18.87
C ASN A 221 -16.17 23.65 -19.26
N ASP A 222 -16.48 23.51 -20.55
CA ASP A 222 -17.23 22.38 -21.13
C ASP A 222 -16.33 21.22 -21.57
N SER A 223 -15.00 21.41 -21.53
CA SER A 223 -14.01 20.39 -21.84
C SER A 223 -13.52 19.70 -20.57
N SER A 224 -13.25 18.39 -20.66
CA SER A 224 -12.59 17.71 -19.56
C SER A 224 -11.09 18.03 -19.52
N TYR A 225 -10.44 17.92 -18.37
CA TYR A 225 -8.99 18.09 -18.28
C TYR A 225 -8.21 17.10 -19.17
N TYR A 226 -8.71 15.86 -19.33
CA TYR A 226 -8.09 14.85 -20.19
C TYR A 226 -8.14 15.24 -21.67
N ASP A 227 -9.33 15.61 -22.16
CA ASP A 227 -9.50 16.03 -23.55
C ASP A 227 -8.78 17.37 -23.79
N GLY A 228 -8.89 18.31 -22.83
CA GLY A 228 -8.24 19.62 -22.87
C GLY A 228 -6.72 19.53 -22.94
N TYR A 229 -6.09 18.61 -22.19
CA TYR A 229 -4.64 18.37 -22.30
C TYR A 229 -4.26 17.89 -23.71
N ILE A 230 -5.01 16.95 -24.29
CA ILE A 230 -4.78 16.46 -25.66
C ILE A 230 -4.94 17.59 -26.69
N GLU A 231 -5.97 18.44 -26.55
CA GLU A 231 -6.19 19.60 -27.42
C GLU A 231 -5.03 20.61 -27.33
N LEU A 232 -4.57 20.92 -26.12
CA LEU A 232 -3.43 21.83 -25.91
C LEU A 232 -2.15 21.27 -26.53
N CYS A 233 -1.87 19.98 -26.35
CA CYS A 233 -0.73 19.32 -26.99
C CYS A 233 -0.84 19.38 -28.53
N THR A 234 -2.03 19.11 -29.07
CA THR A 234 -2.28 19.14 -30.52
C THR A 234 -2.09 20.55 -31.09
N LYS A 235 -2.64 21.56 -30.40
CA LYS A 235 -2.48 22.98 -30.77
C LYS A 235 -1.01 23.41 -30.74
N ALA A 236 -0.23 22.86 -29.82
CA ALA A 236 1.20 23.11 -29.69
C ALA A 236 2.07 22.30 -30.68
N GLY A 237 1.46 21.52 -31.57
CA GLY A 237 2.14 20.85 -32.69
C GLY A 237 2.43 19.37 -32.50
N ILE A 238 1.94 18.74 -31.43
CA ILE A 238 2.02 17.29 -31.27
C ILE A 238 0.96 16.60 -32.11
N ASP A 239 1.30 15.47 -32.74
CA ASP A 239 0.33 14.65 -33.45
C ASP A 239 -0.76 14.13 -32.52
N ARG A 240 -2.03 14.32 -32.93
CA ARG A 240 -3.19 13.97 -32.11
C ARG A 240 -3.28 12.48 -31.81
N GLU A 241 -3.03 11.63 -32.79
CA GLU A 241 -3.12 10.17 -32.62
C GLU A 241 -1.98 9.67 -31.72
N ALA A 242 -0.79 10.24 -31.83
CA ALA A 242 0.34 9.94 -30.97
C ALA A 242 0.04 10.27 -29.50
N ILE A 243 -0.45 11.49 -29.20
CA ILE A 243 -0.77 11.86 -27.81
C ILE A 243 -2.00 11.11 -27.29
N GLN A 244 -3.02 10.85 -28.12
CA GLN A 244 -4.17 10.04 -27.73
C GLN A 244 -3.76 8.61 -27.40
N THR A 245 -2.91 7.99 -28.23
CA THR A 245 -2.41 6.63 -27.99
C THR A 245 -1.60 6.56 -26.71
N PHE A 246 -0.74 7.56 -26.46
CA PHE A 246 0.01 7.67 -25.21
C PHE A 246 -0.91 7.76 -23.99
N MET A 247 -1.88 8.67 -24.01
CA MET A 247 -2.81 8.87 -22.91
C MET A 247 -3.70 7.66 -22.67
N ASP A 248 -4.21 7.03 -23.74
CA ASP A 248 -5.02 5.80 -23.64
C ASP A 248 -4.21 4.67 -23.01
N TYR A 249 -2.96 4.50 -23.45
CA TYR A 249 -2.07 3.45 -22.98
C TYR A 249 -1.67 3.66 -21.51
N GLN A 250 -1.16 4.85 -21.16
CA GLN A 250 -0.76 5.17 -19.80
C GLN A 250 -1.93 4.96 -18.83
N THR A 251 -3.11 5.53 -19.13
CA THR A 251 -4.29 5.38 -18.27
C THR A 251 -4.69 3.91 -18.09
N LEU A 252 -4.61 3.10 -19.15
CA LEU A 252 -4.99 1.68 -19.05
C LEU A 252 -3.95 0.86 -18.27
N THR A 253 -2.65 1.14 -18.44
CA THR A 253 -1.60 0.48 -17.66
C THR A 253 -1.61 0.89 -16.20
N ASP A 254 -1.77 2.18 -15.91
CA ASP A 254 -1.88 2.70 -14.55
C ASP A 254 -3.11 2.11 -13.84
N PHE A 255 -4.24 1.99 -14.55
CA PHE A 255 -5.38 1.22 -14.06
C PHE A 255 -4.94 -0.20 -13.73
N ILE A 256 -4.35 -0.97 -14.65
CA ILE A 256 -3.97 -2.38 -14.42
C ILE A 256 -3.09 -2.57 -13.18
N ILE A 257 -2.10 -1.70 -12.97
CA ILE A 257 -1.18 -1.78 -11.83
C ILE A 257 -1.70 -1.08 -10.58
N SER A 258 -2.90 -0.49 -10.62
CA SER A 258 -3.45 0.32 -9.53
C SER A 258 -2.50 1.44 -9.08
N ASN A 259 -1.95 2.18 -10.04
CA ASN A 259 -1.20 3.39 -9.75
C ASN A 259 -2.14 4.41 -9.09
N THR A 260 -1.67 5.01 -7.99
CA THR A 260 -2.46 5.98 -7.23
C THR A 260 -1.94 7.41 -7.36
N ASP A 261 -0.79 7.59 -8.02
CA ASP A 261 -0.10 8.86 -8.09
C ASP A 261 0.12 9.37 -9.53
N GLU A 262 -0.96 9.65 -10.25
CA GLU A 262 -0.94 10.16 -11.63
C GLU A 262 -1.02 11.70 -11.67
N HIS A 263 -0.39 12.37 -10.71
CA HIS A 263 -0.41 13.83 -10.67
C HIS A 263 0.28 14.45 -11.90
N LEU A 264 -0.07 15.68 -12.24
CA LEU A 264 0.35 16.36 -13.49
C LEU A 264 1.86 16.61 -13.65
N LEU A 265 2.67 16.25 -12.65
CA LEU A 265 4.14 16.25 -12.73
C LEU A 265 4.75 14.91 -13.16
N ASN A 266 3.96 13.82 -13.22
CA ASN A 266 4.40 12.45 -13.53
C ASN A 266 4.17 12.04 -15.00
N PHE A 267 3.74 12.99 -15.83
CA PHE A 267 3.68 12.83 -17.28
C PHE A 267 3.76 14.22 -17.93
N GLY A 268 3.98 14.25 -19.24
CA GLY A 268 4.18 15.51 -19.95
C GLY A 268 4.73 15.30 -21.35
N LEU A 269 5.52 16.27 -21.82
CA LEU A 269 6.06 16.31 -23.17
C LEU A 269 7.59 16.46 -23.14
N LEU A 270 8.24 16.05 -24.23
CA LEU A 270 9.63 16.41 -24.51
C LEU A 270 9.68 17.62 -25.43
N ARG A 271 10.66 18.49 -25.22
CA ARG A 271 10.92 19.68 -26.05
C ARG A 271 12.39 19.70 -26.47
N ASP A 272 12.63 20.11 -27.70
CA ASP A 272 13.97 20.43 -28.17
C ASP A 272 14.41 21.76 -27.57
N ALA A 273 15.52 21.72 -26.82
CA ALA A 273 15.96 22.85 -26.02
C ALA A 273 16.63 23.97 -26.84
N GLU A 274 16.81 23.83 -28.16
CA GLU A 274 17.31 24.94 -28.99
C GLU A 274 16.20 25.58 -29.81
N SER A 275 15.39 24.76 -30.46
CA SER A 275 14.31 25.21 -31.33
C SER A 275 13.01 25.49 -30.58
N MET A 276 12.91 25.10 -29.30
CA MET A 276 11.71 25.19 -28.46
C MET A 276 10.52 24.37 -29.00
N LYS A 277 10.74 23.49 -29.98
CA LYS A 277 9.69 22.66 -30.58
C LYS A 277 9.41 21.45 -29.70
N LEU A 278 8.12 21.16 -29.49
CA LEU A 278 7.70 19.94 -28.81
C LEU A 278 7.97 18.73 -29.71
N LEU A 279 8.52 17.67 -29.12
CA LEU A 279 8.98 16.47 -29.81
C LEU A 279 7.94 15.33 -29.76
N GLY A 280 7.20 15.24 -28.66
CA GLY A 280 6.27 14.15 -28.39
C GLY A 280 5.99 13.99 -26.90
N PRO A 281 5.21 12.98 -26.52
CA PRO A 281 5.01 12.64 -25.11
C PRO A 281 6.34 12.20 -24.47
N ALA A 282 6.54 12.59 -23.21
CA ALA A 282 7.61 12.06 -22.39
C ALA A 282 7.40 10.56 -22.13
N PRO A 283 8.46 9.75 -21.98
CA PRO A 283 8.30 8.34 -21.64
C PRO A 283 7.52 8.17 -20.33
N ILE A 284 6.68 7.15 -20.19
CA ILE A 284 5.99 6.83 -18.92
C ILE A 284 7.02 6.54 -17.82
N PHE A 285 6.83 7.13 -16.64
CA PHE A 285 7.73 7.03 -15.50
C PHE A 285 6.99 7.23 -14.16
N ASP A 286 7.70 6.96 -13.05
CA ASP A 286 7.21 7.21 -11.68
C ASP A 286 5.98 6.39 -11.28
N SER A 287 6.04 5.08 -11.55
CA SER A 287 4.98 4.12 -11.20
C SER A 287 5.20 3.49 -9.82
N GLY A 288 6.09 4.05 -8.99
CA GLY A 288 6.40 3.53 -7.66
C GLY A 288 5.20 3.43 -6.72
N ASN A 289 4.22 4.35 -6.86
CA ASN A 289 3.01 4.42 -6.04
C ASN A 289 1.86 3.53 -6.55
N SER A 290 2.21 2.42 -7.20
CA SER A 290 1.30 1.40 -7.70
C SER A 290 1.27 0.15 -6.81
N MET A 291 0.57 -0.90 -7.26
CA MET A 291 0.61 -2.25 -6.70
C MET A 291 0.39 -2.29 -5.18
N PHE A 292 -0.47 -1.41 -4.65
CA PHE A 292 -0.86 -1.37 -3.24
C PHE A 292 0.34 -1.12 -2.29
N TYR A 293 1.35 -0.35 -2.72
CA TYR A 293 2.63 -0.23 -2.02
C TYR A 293 2.51 0.11 -0.53
N SER A 294 1.66 1.06 -0.17
CA SER A 294 1.52 1.56 1.19
C SER A 294 0.60 0.72 2.09
N GLU A 295 0.06 -0.38 1.59
CA GLU A 295 -1.00 -1.12 2.27
C GLU A 295 -0.51 -2.36 2.99
N ASP A 296 -1.14 -2.63 4.13
CA ASP A 296 -0.85 -3.78 4.99
C ASP A 296 -2.06 -4.74 5.08
N ARG A 297 -2.95 -4.69 4.08
CA ARG A 297 -4.17 -5.52 4.06
C ARG A 297 -3.80 -6.98 3.90
N ARG A 298 -4.32 -7.84 4.78
CA ARG A 298 -4.15 -9.30 4.74
C ARG A 298 -5.10 -10.02 3.77
N TYR A 299 -6.07 -9.30 3.22
CA TYR A 299 -7.06 -9.84 2.30
C TYR A 299 -7.19 -8.95 1.07
N PRO A 300 -7.42 -9.55 -0.12
CA PRO A 300 -7.63 -8.79 -1.35
C PRO A 300 -8.90 -7.95 -1.28
N TYR A 301 -8.93 -6.90 -2.09
CA TYR A 301 -10.10 -6.05 -2.26
C TYR A 301 -11.24 -6.81 -2.93
N THR A 302 -12.47 -6.33 -2.70
CA THR A 302 -13.56 -6.60 -3.62
C THR A 302 -13.42 -5.73 -4.88
N ARG A 303 -14.17 -6.04 -5.94
CA ARG A 303 -14.14 -5.23 -7.17
C ARG A 303 -14.61 -3.80 -6.92
N ALA A 304 -15.67 -3.63 -6.11
CA ALA A 304 -16.09 -2.31 -5.68
C ALA A 304 -14.99 -1.63 -4.85
N GLY A 305 -14.36 -2.35 -3.91
CA GLY A 305 -13.27 -1.83 -3.09
C GLY A 305 -12.07 -1.33 -3.89
N LEU A 306 -11.72 -1.98 -5.01
CA LEU A 306 -10.69 -1.49 -5.93
C LEU A 306 -11.09 -0.14 -6.57
N LEU A 307 -12.33 -0.02 -7.04
CA LEU A 307 -12.82 1.20 -7.70
C LEU A 307 -13.17 2.34 -6.72
N GLU A 308 -13.24 2.07 -5.41
CA GLU A 308 -13.41 3.10 -4.38
C GLU A 308 -12.13 3.90 -4.12
N ARG A 309 -10.97 3.33 -4.46
CA ARG A 309 -9.67 3.96 -4.26
C ARG A 309 -9.62 5.30 -4.99
N ARG A 310 -9.04 6.28 -4.31
CA ARG A 310 -8.76 7.59 -4.88
C ARG A 310 -7.40 7.56 -5.56
N ILE A 311 -7.29 8.32 -6.63
CA ILE A 311 -6.03 8.58 -7.34
C ILE A 311 -5.80 10.09 -7.38
N THR A 312 -4.55 10.51 -7.53
CA THR A 312 -4.21 11.89 -7.90
C THR A 312 -4.15 12.01 -9.42
N GLY A 313 -4.42 13.20 -9.98
CA GLY A 313 -4.33 13.44 -11.42
C GLY A 313 -5.50 14.21 -12.01
N LEU A 314 -5.83 13.92 -13.28
CA LEU A 314 -6.90 14.58 -14.04
C LEU A 314 -8.30 14.29 -13.47
N TYR A 315 -8.43 13.17 -12.76
CA TYR A 315 -9.63 12.76 -12.04
C TYR A 315 -9.24 12.16 -10.69
N ASP A 316 -10.20 12.10 -9.76
CA ASP A 316 -10.02 11.52 -8.44
C ASP A 316 -10.46 10.04 -8.35
N ARG A 317 -10.82 9.42 -9.48
CA ARG A 317 -11.25 8.03 -9.61
C ARG A 317 -10.88 7.44 -10.97
N GLU A 318 -10.35 6.22 -10.94
CA GLU A 318 -9.97 5.46 -12.14
C GLU A 318 -11.13 5.25 -13.14
N GLU A 319 -12.35 4.99 -12.65
CA GLU A 319 -13.51 4.72 -13.54
C GLU A 319 -13.89 5.92 -14.42
N LEU A 320 -13.50 7.14 -14.03
CA LEU A 320 -13.75 8.35 -14.81
C LEU A 320 -12.73 8.48 -15.93
N LEU A 321 -11.46 8.16 -15.65
CA LEU A 321 -10.40 8.07 -16.64
C LEU A 321 -10.67 6.98 -17.68
N LEU A 322 -11.14 5.79 -17.27
CA LEU A 322 -11.49 4.72 -18.21
C LEU A 322 -12.55 5.12 -19.25
N LYS A 323 -13.43 6.08 -18.93
CA LYS A 323 -14.42 6.60 -19.89
C LYS A 323 -13.80 7.47 -20.98
N LYS A 324 -12.57 7.93 -20.80
CA LYS A 324 -11.84 8.79 -21.74
C LYS A 324 -11.00 8.02 -22.74
N ILE A 325 -10.61 6.79 -22.41
CA ILE A 325 -9.86 5.90 -23.31
C ILE A 325 -10.64 5.67 -24.60
N ARG A 326 -10.02 5.97 -25.75
CA ARG A 326 -10.62 5.72 -27.08
C ARG A 326 -10.33 4.30 -27.56
N ASN A 327 -9.07 3.88 -27.51
CA ASN A 327 -8.65 2.54 -27.88
C ASN A 327 -8.57 1.62 -26.65
N ARG A 328 -9.65 0.86 -26.41
CA ARG A 328 -9.70 -0.08 -25.29
C ARG A 328 -8.68 -1.22 -25.40
N HIS A 329 -8.24 -1.54 -26.62
CA HIS A 329 -7.30 -2.62 -26.92
C HIS A 329 -5.86 -2.12 -27.07
N VAL A 330 -5.55 -0.89 -26.63
CA VAL A 330 -4.20 -0.33 -26.68
C VAL A 330 -3.20 -1.13 -25.85
N VAL A 331 -3.66 -1.82 -24.79
CA VAL A 331 -2.89 -2.80 -24.02
C VAL A 331 -3.30 -4.22 -24.42
N LYS A 332 -2.32 -5.04 -24.77
CA LYS A 332 -2.45 -6.47 -25.09
C LYS A 332 -2.40 -7.29 -23.80
N ILE A 333 -3.57 -7.75 -23.34
CA ILE A 333 -3.71 -8.44 -22.05
C ILE A 333 -2.95 -9.77 -22.01
N ASP A 334 -2.85 -10.45 -23.14
CA ASP A 334 -2.13 -11.72 -23.31
C ASP A 334 -0.61 -11.60 -23.15
N LEU A 335 -0.07 -10.38 -23.20
CA LEU A 335 1.35 -10.10 -22.98
C LEU A 335 1.66 -9.60 -21.56
N LEU A 336 0.63 -9.44 -20.71
CA LEU A 336 0.83 -9.00 -19.33
C LEU A 336 1.35 -10.18 -18.46
N PRO A 337 2.10 -9.90 -17.39
CA PRO A 337 2.48 -10.92 -16.41
C PRO A 337 1.25 -11.65 -15.84
N GLU A 338 1.34 -12.97 -15.70
CA GLU A 338 0.27 -13.73 -15.05
C GLU A 338 0.28 -13.51 -13.53
N PRO A 339 -0.86 -13.60 -12.83
CA PRO A 339 -0.91 -13.32 -11.38
C PRO A 339 0.09 -14.14 -10.54
N GLU A 340 0.35 -15.40 -10.90
CA GLU A 340 1.32 -16.23 -10.20
C GLU A 340 2.76 -15.74 -10.39
N GLU A 341 3.08 -15.27 -11.61
CA GLU A 341 4.36 -14.63 -11.90
C GLU A 341 4.52 -13.33 -11.10
N VAL A 342 3.46 -12.51 -11.01
CA VAL A 342 3.46 -11.30 -10.17
C VAL A 342 3.75 -11.66 -8.71
N LYS A 343 3.11 -12.70 -8.17
CA LYS A 343 3.38 -13.17 -6.79
C LYS A 343 4.84 -13.54 -6.61
N GLN A 344 5.39 -14.31 -7.55
CA GLN A 344 6.79 -14.75 -7.51
C GLN A 344 7.77 -13.56 -7.56
N ILE A 345 7.61 -12.65 -8.52
CA ILE A 345 8.48 -11.47 -8.67
C ILE A 345 8.54 -10.66 -7.36
N PHE A 346 7.38 -10.39 -6.77
CA PHE A 346 7.32 -9.58 -5.54
C PHE A 346 7.93 -10.33 -4.35
N ALA A 347 7.63 -11.62 -4.18
CA ALA A 347 8.19 -12.42 -3.10
C ALA A 347 9.74 -12.54 -3.20
N GLU A 348 10.26 -12.79 -4.40
CA GLU A 348 11.70 -12.87 -4.66
C GLU A 348 12.42 -11.52 -4.47
N SER A 349 11.69 -10.41 -4.62
CA SER A 349 12.20 -9.06 -4.36
C SER A 349 12.23 -8.69 -2.88
N GLY A 350 11.90 -9.62 -1.97
CA GLY A 350 11.91 -9.39 -0.52
C GLY A 350 10.60 -8.86 0.07
N ILE A 351 9.52 -8.80 -0.72
CA ILE A 351 8.19 -8.47 -0.21
C ILE A 351 7.62 -9.70 0.51
N PRO A 352 7.03 -9.56 1.72
CA PRO A 352 6.48 -10.71 2.45
C PRO A 352 5.49 -11.54 1.61
N GLU A 353 5.55 -12.87 1.72
CA GLU A 353 4.76 -13.78 0.89
C GLU A 353 3.25 -13.51 0.98
N TRP A 354 2.74 -13.23 2.17
CA TRP A 354 1.33 -12.87 2.37
C TRP A 354 0.95 -11.59 1.60
N LYS A 355 1.86 -10.61 1.50
CA LYS A 355 1.63 -9.34 0.81
C LYS A 355 1.73 -9.53 -0.69
N ALA A 356 2.71 -10.29 -1.16
CA ALA A 356 2.83 -10.68 -2.56
C ALA A 356 1.58 -11.43 -3.05
N ASP A 357 1.01 -12.32 -2.21
CA ASP A 357 -0.25 -13.02 -2.50
C ASP A 357 -1.45 -12.05 -2.62
N VAL A 358 -1.56 -11.07 -1.73
CA VAL A 358 -2.61 -10.03 -1.80
C VAL A 358 -2.45 -9.14 -3.06
N ILE A 359 -1.22 -8.72 -3.36
CA ILE A 359 -0.90 -7.94 -4.58
C ILE A 359 -1.32 -8.71 -5.82
N SER A 360 -0.91 -9.97 -5.93
CA SER A 360 -1.24 -10.86 -7.05
C SER A 360 -2.75 -11.03 -7.22
N ARG A 361 -3.49 -11.28 -6.13
CA ARG A 361 -4.96 -11.44 -6.20
C ARG A 361 -5.67 -10.16 -6.60
N ASN A 362 -5.23 -9.01 -6.11
CA ASN A 362 -5.78 -7.72 -6.53
C ASN A 362 -5.47 -7.44 -8.01
N TYR A 363 -4.24 -7.71 -8.44
CA TYR A 363 -3.84 -7.59 -9.83
C TYR A 363 -4.70 -8.48 -10.75
N ALA A 364 -5.00 -9.72 -10.35
CA ALA A 364 -5.91 -10.61 -11.07
C ALA A 364 -7.32 -10.02 -11.24
N LEU A 365 -7.86 -9.35 -10.21
CA LEU A 365 -9.14 -8.65 -10.31
C LEU A 365 -9.07 -7.45 -11.27
N LYS A 366 -7.97 -6.71 -11.27
CA LYS A 366 -7.72 -5.61 -12.22
C LYS A 366 -7.63 -6.13 -13.64
N LEU A 367 -6.93 -7.24 -13.91
CA LEU A 367 -6.95 -7.92 -15.21
C LEU A 367 -8.36 -8.33 -15.65
N GLN A 368 -9.18 -8.86 -14.73
CA GLN A 368 -10.57 -9.20 -15.03
C GLN A 368 -11.38 -7.96 -15.44
N LEU A 369 -11.26 -6.85 -14.69
CA LEU A 369 -11.91 -5.58 -15.00
C LEU A 369 -11.45 -5.05 -16.37
N THR A 370 -10.15 -5.14 -16.68
CA THR A 370 -9.59 -4.73 -17.97
C THR A 370 -10.13 -5.58 -19.13
N ARG A 371 -10.21 -6.91 -18.97
CA ARG A 371 -10.80 -7.81 -19.99
C ARG A 371 -12.26 -7.45 -20.26
N GLU A 372 -13.03 -7.19 -19.22
CA GLU A 372 -14.42 -6.75 -19.34
C GLU A 372 -14.55 -5.38 -20.02
N PHE A 373 -13.67 -4.44 -19.69
CA PHE A 373 -13.59 -3.14 -20.34
C PHE A 373 -13.31 -3.28 -21.86
N GLN A 374 -12.34 -4.12 -22.23
CA GLN A 374 -12.01 -4.45 -23.61
C GLN A 374 -13.15 -5.11 -24.38
N GLN A 375 -13.99 -5.90 -23.69
CA GLN A 375 -15.21 -6.48 -24.26
C GLN A 375 -16.37 -5.48 -24.40
N GLY A 376 -16.13 -4.18 -24.18
CA GLY A 376 -17.16 -3.15 -24.30
C GLY A 376 -17.95 -2.88 -23.02
N LYS A 377 -17.72 -3.62 -21.92
CA LYS A 377 -18.44 -3.38 -20.67
C LYS A 377 -18.03 -2.06 -20.04
N THR A 378 -18.98 -1.41 -19.38
CA THR A 378 -18.69 -0.22 -18.57
C THR A 378 -18.26 -0.65 -17.18
N ILE A 379 -17.03 -0.29 -16.81
CA ILE A 379 -16.54 -0.46 -15.44
C ILE A 379 -17.08 0.68 -14.60
N SER A 380 -17.83 0.35 -13.54
CA SER A 380 -18.48 1.34 -12.70
C SER A 380 -18.64 0.84 -11.28
N LEU A 381 -18.13 1.63 -10.32
CA LEU A 381 -18.27 1.45 -8.89
C LEU A 381 -19.73 1.26 -8.49
N TYR A 382 -20.64 2.06 -9.04
CA TYR A 382 -22.07 1.92 -8.76
C TYR A 382 -22.56 0.52 -9.11
N ARG A 383 -22.22 0.02 -10.31
CA ARG A 383 -22.63 -1.31 -10.77
C ARG A 383 -21.99 -2.42 -9.95
N GLU A 384 -20.70 -2.29 -9.61
CA GLU A 384 -20.01 -3.27 -8.76
C GLU A 384 -20.62 -3.32 -7.36
N LYS A 385 -20.94 -2.17 -6.74
CA LYS A 385 -21.65 -2.12 -5.46
C LYS A 385 -23.01 -2.79 -5.52
N GLN A 386 -23.79 -2.52 -6.56
CA GLN A 386 -25.09 -3.16 -6.76
C GLN A 386 -24.94 -4.67 -6.98
N ALA A 387 -23.96 -5.11 -7.75
CA ALA A 387 -23.69 -6.53 -7.96
C ALA A 387 -23.21 -7.23 -6.68
N GLU A 388 -22.41 -6.57 -5.84
CA GLU A 388 -22.00 -7.09 -4.54
C GLU A 388 -23.16 -7.14 -3.55
N GLN A 389 -24.00 -6.10 -3.52
CA GLN A 389 -25.25 -6.09 -2.74
C GLN A 389 -26.20 -7.18 -3.20
N LYS A 390 -26.33 -7.38 -4.51
CA LYS A 390 -27.16 -8.44 -5.09
C LYS A 390 -26.57 -9.82 -4.82
N LYS A 391 -25.26 -10.03 -4.93
CA LYS A 391 -24.63 -11.31 -4.53
C LYS A 391 -24.79 -11.57 -3.04
N ARG A 392 -24.76 -10.53 -2.21
CA ARG A 392 -25.11 -10.63 -0.79
C ARG A 392 -26.59 -11.00 -0.65
N SER A 393 -27.51 -10.35 -1.38
CA SER A 393 -28.95 -10.65 -1.31
C SER A 393 -29.33 -12.02 -1.89
N ASP A 394 -28.69 -12.47 -2.95
CA ASP A 394 -28.90 -13.77 -3.61
C ASP A 394 -28.26 -14.92 -2.80
N ARG A 395 -27.18 -14.63 -2.05
CA ARG A 395 -26.76 -15.51 -0.93
C ARG A 395 -27.77 -15.49 0.22
N HIS A 396 -28.64 -14.48 0.30
CA HIS A 396 -29.68 -14.30 1.32
C HIS A 396 -31.10 -14.71 0.84
N THR A 397 -31.30 -15.25 -0.38
CA THR A 397 -32.64 -15.70 -0.85
C THR A 397 -33.09 -17.06 -0.25
N GLY A 398 -32.32 -17.63 0.65
CA GLY A 398 -32.86 -18.37 1.79
C GLY A 398 -32.51 -17.55 3.03
N GLU A 399 -33.51 -17.12 3.81
CA GLU A 399 -33.30 -16.21 4.95
C GLU A 399 -32.04 -16.61 5.78
N PRO A 400 -30.98 -15.79 5.81
CA PRO A 400 -29.88 -16.02 6.72
C PRO A 400 -30.30 -15.57 8.10
N ARG A 401 -30.46 -16.55 8.98
CA ARG A 401 -30.52 -16.28 10.41
C ARG A 401 -29.18 -15.65 10.81
N PRO A 402 -29.20 -14.48 11.49
CA PRO A 402 -27.99 -13.71 11.75
C PRO A 402 -27.06 -14.48 12.68
N GLN A 403 -25.80 -14.66 12.28
CA GLN A 403 -24.77 -15.27 13.13
C GLN A 403 -24.62 -14.49 14.43
N LYS A 404 -24.40 -15.23 15.52
CA LYS A 404 -24.20 -14.67 16.86
C LYS A 404 -22.91 -15.16 17.48
N LEU A 405 -22.24 -14.27 18.22
CA LEU A 405 -21.26 -14.64 19.22
C LEU A 405 -21.92 -14.54 20.59
N ILE A 406 -22.06 -15.68 21.28
CA ILE A 406 -22.60 -15.74 22.64
C ILE A 406 -21.47 -16.15 23.58
N LEU A 407 -21.09 -15.28 24.51
CA LEU A 407 -20.01 -15.51 25.46
C LEU A 407 -20.56 -15.73 26.87
N LEU A 408 -20.15 -16.83 27.51
CA LEU A 408 -20.62 -17.23 28.83
C LEU A 408 -19.57 -16.98 29.91
N CYS A 409 -19.70 -15.87 30.64
CA CYS A 409 -18.83 -15.51 31.77
C CYS A 409 -19.48 -15.91 33.11
N CYS A 410 -19.74 -17.20 33.29
CA CYS A 410 -20.36 -17.77 34.49
C CYS A 410 -19.38 -18.75 35.20
N PRO A 411 -19.44 -18.89 36.54
CA PRO A 411 -18.69 -19.92 37.27
C PRO A 411 -18.97 -21.31 36.70
N SER A 412 -17.95 -22.15 36.62
CA SER A 412 -18.11 -23.56 36.22
C SER A 412 -19.00 -24.30 37.21
N GLY A 413 -19.89 -25.15 36.71
CA GLY A 413 -20.84 -25.93 37.53
C GLY A 413 -22.19 -26.14 36.85
N THR A 414 -23.10 -26.79 37.56
CA THR A 414 -24.42 -27.21 37.08
C THR A 414 -25.27 -26.06 36.53
N GLU A 415 -25.13 -24.85 37.08
CA GLU A 415 -25.86 -23.67 36.60
C GLU A 415 -25.46 -23.23 35.19
N LYS A 416 -24.17 -23.32 34.87
CA LYS A 416 -23.64 -22.94 33.56
C LYS A 416 -24.01 -23.98 32.49
N GLU A 417 -23.96 -25.26 32.85
CA GLU A 417 -24.45 -26.33 31.99
C GLU A 417 -25.94 -26.19 31.69
N ALA A 418 -26.74 -25.80 32.69
CA ALA A 418 -28.16 -25.50 32.50
C ALA A 418 -28.38 -24.29 31.56
N LEU A 419 -27.55 -23.25 31.69
CA LEU A 419 -27.58 -22.08 30.79
C LEU A 419 -27.23 -22.45 29.35
N VAL A 420 -26.16 -23.22 29.14
CA VAL A 420 -25.76 -23.74 27.81
C VAL A 420 -26.91 -24.50 27.17
N ARG A 421 -27.49 -25.47 27.89
CA ARG A 421 -28.62 -26.28 27.39
C ARG A 421 -29.84 -25.42 27.05
N ARG A 422 -30.13 -24.40 27.86
CA ARG A 422 -31.24 -23.46 27.59
C ARG A 422 -30.99 -22.66 26.32
N LEU A 423 -29.80 -22.09 26.15
CA LEU A 423 -29.45 -21.30 24.96
C LEU A 423 -29.42 -22.15 23.69
N GLN A 424 -28.90 -23.37 23.78
CA GLN A 424 -28.97 -24.33 22.68
C GLN A 424 -30.42 -24.63 22.29
N LYS A 425 -31.31 -24.82 23.27
CA LYS A 425 -32.75 -25.02 23.02
C LYS A 425 -33.40 -23.80 22.38
N GLU A 426 -33.14 -22.59 22.88
CA GLU A 426 -33.66 -21.34 22.30
C GLU A 426 -33.16 -21.13 20.85
N LEU A 427 -31.91 -21.48 20.58
CA LEU A 427 -31.35 -21.44 19.22
C LEU A 427 -31.96 -22.53 18.33
N ALA A 428 -32.19 -23.73 18.86
CA ALA A 428 -32.87 -24.80 18.12
C ALA A 428 -34.34 -24.46 17.80
N GLU A 429 -35.05 -23.77 18.70
CA GLU A 429 -36.40 -23.23 18.46
C GLU A 429 -36.38 -22.13 17.39
N LYS A 430 -35.31 -21.34 17.34
CA LYS A 430 -34.99 -20.41 16.24
C LYS A 430 -34.42 -21.14 15.01
N GLY A 431 -34.37 -22.47 15.05
CA GLY A 431 -34.02 -23.42 13.99
C GLY A 431 -32.53 -23.62 13.72
N TYR A 432 -31.62 -23.13 14.56
CA TYR A 432 -30.20 -23.43 14.43
C TYR A 432 -29.95 -24.91 14.72
N ARG A 433 -29.14 -25.58 13.90
CA ARG A 433 -28.74 -26.97 14.14
C ARG A 433 -27.47 -27.01 15.00
N GLU A 434 -27.41 -27.87 15.99
CA GLU A 434 -26.16 -28.10 16.70
C GLU A 434 -25.16 -28.83 15.79
N ALA A 435 -23.91 -28.38 15.77
CA ALA A 435 -22.86 -28.98 14.97
C ALA A 435 -21.58 -29.20 15.79
N ASP A 436 -20.85 -30.27 15.45
CA ASP A 436 -19.60 -30.62 16.13
C ASP A 436 -18.50 -29.62 15.79
N PRO A 437 -17.87 -28.95 16.77
CA PRO A 437 -16.77 -28.04 16.52
C PRO A 437 -15.48 -28.72 16.02
N LYS A 438 -15.31 -30.04 16.20
CA LYS A 438 -14.06 -30.74 15.85
C LYS A 438 -13.76 -30.76 14.35
N ALA A 439 -14.81 -30.80 13.53
CA ALA A 439 -14.67 -30.79 12.08
C ALA A 439 -14.42 -29.38 11.48
N LEU A 440 -14.49 -28.32 12.31
CA LEU A 440 -14.08 -26.97 11.88
C LEU A 440 -12.56 -26.83 11.81
N PHE A 441 -11.86 -27.39 12.79
CA PHE A 441 -10.40 -27.43 12.85
C PHE A 441 -9.97 -28.51 13.83
N SER A 442 -9.23 -29.51 13.37
CA SER A 442 -8.88 -30.66 14.21
C SER A 442 -7.67 -30.37 15.11
N ALA A 443 -7.60 -31.06 16.25
CA ALA A 443 -6.40 -31.02 17.10
C ALA A 443 -5.14 -31.46 16.33
N GLU A 444 -5.25 -32.44 15.45
CA GLU A 444 -4.15 -32.92 14.59
C GLU A 444 -3.64 -31.83 13.64
N GLN A 445 -4.55 -31.05 13.04
CA GLN A 445 -4.18 -29.91 12.19
C GLN A 445 -3.43 -28.87 12.99
N ALA A 446 -3.93 -28.49 14.18
CA ALA A 446 -3.26 -27.55 15.06
C ALA A 446 -1.88 -28.05 15.51
N PHE A 447 -1.74 -29.33 15.85
CA PHE A 447 -0.45 -29.96 16.18
C PHE A 447 0.53 -30.00 15.00
N SER A 448 0.04 -30.25 13.78
CA SER A 448 0.90 -30.27 12.60
C SER A 448 1.44 -28.88 12.24
N LEU A 449 0.67 -27.84 12.54
CA LEU A 449 0.99 -26.44 12.26
C LEU A 449 1.78 -25.76 13.38
N SER A 450 1.72 -26.29 14.61
CA SER A 450 2.40 -25.73 15.78
C SER A 450 3.90 -26.02 15.85
N GLY A 451 4.46 -26.76 14.89
CA GLY A 451 5.89 -27.06 14.79
C GLY A 451 6.40 -28.05 15.85
N ARG A 452 7.36 -28.91 15.50
CA ARG A 452 7.94 -29.92 16.43
C ARG A 452 8.93 -29.34 17.46
N GLY A 453 8.69 -28.17 18.06
CA GLY A 453 9.56 -27.70 19.16
C GLY A 453 9.43 -26.23 19.59
N LEU A 454 9.40 -26.03 20.90
CA LEU A 454 9.61 -24.81 21.69
C LEU A 454 8.67 -23.59 21.51
N LEU A 455 8.17 -23.26 20.32
CA LEU A 455 7.37 -22.04 20.07
C LEU A 455 6.09 -22.36 19.28
N LEU A 456 4.93 -21.97 19.83
CA LEU A 456 3.62 -22.10 19.16
C LEU A 456 3.41 -20.92 18.20
N ASP A 457 3.28 -21.22 16.91
CA ASP A 457 2.92 -20.23 15.89
C ASP A 457 1.38 -20.10 15.78
N ARG A 458 0.81 -19.21 16.59
CA ARG A 458 -0.65 -18.96 16.63
C ARG A 458 -1.16 -18.37 15.30
N GLU A 459 -0.37 -17.51 14.66
CA GLU A 459 -0.74 -16.85 13.41
C GLU A 459 -0.92 -17.86 12.29
N ARG A 460 0.03 -18.79 12.15
CA ARG A 460 -0.06 -19.85 11.13
C ARG A 460 -1.27 -20.77 11.31
N ILE A 461 -1.65 -21.07 12.56
CA ILE A 461 -2.86 -21.85 12.85
C ILE A 461 -4.11 -21.07 12.41
N LEU A 462 -4.18 -19.77 12.73
CA LEU A 462 -5.30 -18.90 12.36
C LEU A 462 -5.39 -18.62 10.86
N GLU A 463 -4.27 -18.56 10.14
CA GLU A 463 -4.23 -18.41 8.69
C GLU A 463 -4.82 -19.63 7.97
N LYS A 464 -4.64 -20.83 8.53
CA LYS A 464 -5.18 -22.08 7.97
C LYS A 464 -6.63 -22.34 8.34
N ALA A 465 -7.18 -21.63 9.32
CA ALA A 465 -8.59 -21.72 9.70
C ALA A 465 -9.49 -21.06 8.65
N GLY A 466 -9.95 -21.86 7.68
CA GLY A 466 -10.84 -21.45 6.59
C GLY A 466 -12.29 -21.91 6.77
N PRO A 467 -13.19 -21.57 5.83
CA PRO A 467 -14.59 -22.01 5.86
C PRO A 467 -14.72 -23.51 5.61
N VAL A 468 -15.68 -24.14 6.30
CA VAL A 468 -16.03 -25.56 6.22
C VAL A 468 -17.51 -25.70 5.82
N CYS A 469 -17.78 -26.56 4.83
CA CYS A 469 -19.13 -26.80 4.34
C CYS A 469 -20.03 -27.43 5.41
N GLY A 470 -21.34 -27.12 5.36
CA GLY A 470 -22.36 -27.78 6.22
C GLY A 470 -22.64 -27.10 7.57
N TYR A 471 -21.95 -26.00 7.88
CA TYR A 471 -22.09 -25.24 9.13
C TYR A 471 -23.00 -24.01 9.03
N ALA A 472 -23.54 -23.72 7.85
CA ALA A 472 -24.52 -22.65 7.68
C ALA A 472 -25.76 -22.91 8.57
N HIS A 473 -26.19 -21.88 9.30
CA HIS A 473 -27.29 -21.94 10.26
C HIS A 473 -27.08 -22.96 11.39
N CYS A 474 -25.83 -23.30 11.71
CA CYS A 474 -25.51 -24.11 12.86
C CYS A 474 -25.16 -23.24 14.08
N VAL A 475 -25.25 -23.83 15.27
CA VAL A 475 -24.59 -23.35 16.48
C VAL A 475 -23.50 -24.35 16.86
N VAL A 476 -22.30 -23.83 17.15
CA VAL A 476 -21.22 -24.63 17.71
C VAL A 476 -20.92 -24.19 19.14
N SER A 477 -20.81 -25.18 20.03
CA SER A 477 -20.45 -24.96 21.43
C SER A 477 -18.95 -25.17 21.58
N LEU A 478 -18.23 -24.13 21.98
CA LEU A 478 -16.79 -24.16 22.20
C LEU A 478 -16.50 -23.98 23.69
N SER A 479 -15.63 -24.81 24.26
CA SER A 479 -15.09 -24.57 25.59
C SER A 479 -13.61 -24.93 25.66
N LEU A 480 -12.85 -24.10 26.39
CA LEU A 480 -11.42 -24.35 26.59
C LEU A 480 -11.19 -25.67 27.34
N GLU A 481 -12.09 -26.03 28.27
CA GLU A 481 -12.04 -27.27 29.03
C GLU A 481 -12.28 -28.52 28.16
N ALA A 482 -13.26 -28.46 27.24
CA ALA A 482 -13.50 -29.54 26.30
C ALA A 482 -12.31 -29.71 25.32
N ILE A 483 -11.72 -28.60 24.87
CA ILE A 483 -10.52 -28.64 24.02
C ILE A 483 -9.33 -29.22 24.78
N ARG A 484 -9.11 -28.85 26.05
CA ARG A 484 -8.07 -29.45 26.90
C ARG A 484 -8.26 -30.95 27.07
N SER A 485 -9.50 -31.38 27.30
CA SER A 485 -9.85 -32.80 27.41
C SER A 485 -9.64 -33.54 26.08
N GLU A 486 -9.96 -32.91 24.95
CA GLU A 486 -9.68 -33.46 23.62
C GLU A 486 -8.18 -33.62 23.37
N LEU A 487 -7.38 -32.60 23.69
CA LEU A 487 -5.92 -32.63 23.53
C LEU A 487 -5.28 -33.68 24.44
N SER A 488 -5.80 -33.88 25.66
CA SER A 488 -5.27 -34.87 26.61
C SER A 488 -5.62 -36.32 26.24
N GLN A 489 -6.76 -36.54 25.58
CA GLN A 489 -7.20 -37.86 25.11
C GLN A 489 -6.65 -38.24 23.73
N SER A 490 -6.17 -37.27 22.96
CA SER A 490 -5.54 -37.54 21.67
C SER A 490 -4.27 -38.39 21.86
N SER A 491 -4.11 -39.44 21.05
CA SER A 491 -2.95 -40.35 21.04
C SER A 491 -1.60 -39.65 20.78
N LEU A 492 -1.64 -38.34 20.51
CA LEU A 492 -0.51 -37.42 20.38
C LEU A 492 0.22 -37.17 21.70
N HIS A 493 -0.42 -37.41 22.86
CA HIS A 493 0.25 -37.30 24.17
C HIS A 493 1.39 -38.34 24.33
N ASN A 494 1.33 -39.45 23.58
CA ASN A 494 2.35 -40.50 23.54
C ASN A 494 3.37 -40.36 22.39
N ALA A 495 3.18 -39.40 21.47
CA ALA A 495 4.07 -39.18 20.32
C ALA A 495 5.20 -38.16 20.60
N GLY A 496 5.15 -37.46 21.74
CA GLY A 496 6.30 -36.73 22.29
C GLY A 496 7.28 -37.71 22.91
N GLY A 497 8.16 -38.27 22.08
CA GLY A 497 9.10 -39.33 22.47
C GLY A 497 9.87 -39.02 23.76
N SER A 498 9.84 -39.99 24.67
CA SER A 498 10.85 -40.13 25.73
C SER A 498 12.12 -40.71 25.10
N PRO A 499 13.25 -40.00 25.06
CA PRO A 499 14.53 -40.63 24.77
C PRO A 499 15.09 -41.12 26.11
N LEU A 500 15.13 -42.43 26.32
CA LEU A 500 16.08 -43.20 27.13
C LEU A 500 15.38 -44.44 27.71
N ARG A 501 15.39 -45.52 26.92
CA ARG A 501 15.50 -46.90 27.40
C ARG A 501 15.88 -47.75 26.20
N ASN A 502 17.18 -47.78 25.89
CA ASN A 502 17.88 -48.92 25.27
C ASN A 502 19.36 -48.57 25.01
N ALA A 503 20.22 -49.05 25.91
CA ALA A 503 21.67 -49.34 25.82
C ALA A 503 22.16 -49.32 27.29
N GLY A 504 22.59 -50.43 27.88
CA GLY A 504 23.79 -51.16 27.48
C GLY A 504 24.95 -50.63 28.32
N GLU A 505 25.41 -51.44 29.26
CA GLU A 505 26.49 -51.19 30.22
C GLU A 505 27.77 -50.60 29.58
N SER A 506 28.36 -49.57 30.20
CA SER A 506 29.79 -49.55 30.56
C SER A 506 30.19 -48.22 31.22
N SER A 507 31.18 -48.35 32.08
CA SER A 507 31.73 -47.43 33.08
C SER A 507 32.59 -46.28 32.53
N LEU A 508 32.53 -45.10 33.18
CA LEU A 508 33.64 -44.40 33.87
C LEU A 508 33.43 -42.87 33.94
N HIS A 509 33.88 -42.32 35.07
CA HIS A 509 33.87 -40.93 35.53
C HIS A 509 34.34 -39.86 34.53
N THR A 510 33.74 -38.67 34.56
CA THR A 510 34.26 -37.46 35.24
C THR A 510 33.36 -36.23 35.04
N GLU A 511 33.34 -35.38 36.07
CA GLU A 511 32.49 -34.21 36.27
C GLU A 511 32.79 -33.05 35.32
N GLY A 512 31.76 -32.25 34.98
CA GLY A 512 31.98 -30.95 34.33
C GLY A 512 30.73 -30.29 33.77
N GLN A 513 30.18 -29.33 34.52
CA GLN A 513 29.34 -28.20 34.08
C GLN A 513 27.88 -28.47 33.69
N SER A 514 27.00 -28.14 34.63
CA SER A 514 25.56 -28.01 34.46
C SER A 514 25.21 -26.82 33.55
N ALA A 515 24.89 -27.10 32.28
CA ALA A 515 23.95 -26.28 31.53
C ALA A 515 22.55 -26.86 31.77
N GLY A 516 21.75 -26.19 32.60
CA GLY A 516 20.37 -26.58 32.85
C GLY A 516 19.55 -26.48 31.56
N HIS A 517 19.26 -27.61 30.93
CA HIS A 517 18.17 -27.71 29.97
C HIS A 517 16.85 -27.37 30.70
N PRO A 518 16.01 -26.45 30.19
CA PRO A 518 14.72 -26.21 30.78
C PRO A 518 13.85 -27.45 30.54
N VAL A 519 13.62 -28.20 31.63
CA VAL A 519 12.57 -29.21 31.70
C VAL A 519 11.25 -28.50 31.41
N LEU A 520 10.68 -28.76 30.23
CA LEU A 520 9.36 -28.30 29.83
C LEU A 520 8.35 -28.73 30.89
N ARG A 521 7.81 -27.76 31.64
CA ARG A 521 6.57 -27.96 32.39
C ARG A 521 5.47 -28.14 31.36
N SER A 522 5.03 -29.37 31.18
CA SER A 522 4.04 -29.84 30.20
C SER A 522 2.67 -29.15 30.23
N GLY A 523 2.41 -28.24 31.18
CA GLY A 523 1.14 -27.52 31.30
C GLY A 523 0.99 -26.28 30.39
N SER A 524 2.02 -25.42 30.27
CA SER A 524 1.80 -24.10 29.65
C SER A 524 1.66 -24.16 28.12
N TRP A 525 2.38 -25.07 27.45
CA TRP A 525 2.31 -25.18 25.99
C TRP A 525 0.99 -25.79 25.50
N LEU A 526 0.47 -26.80 26.22
CA LEU A 526 -0.84 -27.38 25.92
C LEU A 526 -1.98 -26.37 26.14
N ASP A 527 -1.84 -25.49 27.14
CA ASP A 527 -2.79 -24.40 27.37
C ASP A 527 -2.76 -23.35 26.24
N GLU A 528 -1.58 -22.98 25.76
CA GLU A 528 -1.44 -22.08 24.61
C GLU A 528 -2.00 -22.72 23.32
N LEU A 529 -1.73 -24.01 23.09
CA LEU A 529 -2.29 -24.74 21.94
C LEU A 529 -3.82 -24.84 22.04
N ALA A 530 -4.37 -25.09 23.24
CA ALA A 530 -5.81 -25.12 23.47
C ALA A 530 -6.45 -23.75 23.14
N SER A 531 -5.79 -22.66 23.52
CA SER A 531 -6.23 -21.30 23.19
C SER A 531 -6.17 -21.02 21.68
N ALA A 532 -5.08 -21.40 21.01
CA ALA A 532 -4.96 -21.24 19.56
C ALA A 532 -6.00 -22.07 18.79
N LEU A 533 -6.29 -23.30 19.23
CA LEU A 533 -7.31 -24.16 18.64
C LEU A 533 -8.73 -23.61 18.85
N LEU A 534 -9.00 -23.01 20.01
CA LEU A 534 -10.27 -22.33 20.29
C LEU A 534 -10.50 -21.20 19.29
N ASP A 535 -9.50 -20.33 19.08
CA ASP A 535 -9.61 -19.22 18.13
C ASP A 535 -9.79 -19.72 16.69
N ALA A 536 -9.02 -20.74 16.29
CA ALA A 536 -9.11 -21.33 14.96
C ALA A 536 -10.51 -21.89 14.67
N ARG A 537 -11.09 -22.62 15.64
CA ARG A 537 -12.46 -23.14 15.53
C ARG A 537 -13.50 -22.02 15.51
N MET A 538 -13.31 -20.97 16.32
CA MET A 538 -14.20 -19.81 16.33
C MET A 538 -14.18 -19.07 14.98
N LYS A 539 -12.98 -18.79 14.45
CA LYS A 539 -12.80 -18.17 13.13
C LYS A 539 -13.40 -19.02 12.02
N ALA A 540 -13.09 -20.32 11.99
CA ALA A 540 -13.64 -21.26 11.01
C ALA A 540 -15.18 -21.32 11.09
N ALA A 541 -15.77 -21.37 12.28
CA ALA A 541 -17.22 -21.32 12.47
C ALA A 541 -17.84 -20.07 11.84
N PHE A 542 -17.30 -18.89 12.13
CA PHE A 542 -17.86 -17.65 11.60
C PHE A 542 -17.72 -17.55 10.09
N LEU A 543 -16.56 -17.90 9.53
CA LEU A 543 -16.35 -17.95 8.08
C LEU A 543 -17.29 -18.97 7.39
N SER A 544 -17.75 -19.98 8.12
CA SER A 544 -18.66 -21.03 7.63
C SER A 544 -20.14 -20.71 7.79
N GLY A 545 -20.50 -19.55 8.36
CA GLY A 545 -21.90 -19.17 8.56
C GLY A 545 -22.54 -19.71 9.85
N ALA A 546 -21.76 -20.21 10.82
CA ALA A 546 -22.25 -20.69 12.11
C ALA A 546 -22.29 -19.58 13.17
N SER A 547 -23.17 -19.74 14.16
CA SER A 547 -23.14 -19.02 15.43
C SER A 547 -22.24 -19.76 16.43
N VAL A 548 -21.59 -19.02 17.32
CA VAL A 548 -20.67 -19.58 18.31
C VAL A 548 -21.21 -19.33 19.71
N LEU A 549 -21.41 -20.40 20.47
CA LEU A 549 -21.61 -20.37 21.91
C LEU A 549 -20.28 -20.70 22.58
N CYS A 550 -19.57 -19.69 23.07
CA CYS A 550 -18.25 -19.85 23.66
C CYS A 550 -18.33 -19.81 25.19
N ASP A 551 -17.99 -20.94 25.80
CA ASP A 551 -17.56 -21.00 27.18
C ASP A 551 -16.06 -20.68 27.25
N ALA A 552 -15.76 -19.42 27.55
CA ALA A 552 -14.44 -19.00 27.96
C ALA A 552 -14.53 -18.40 29.38
N PRO A 553 -13.66 -18.80 30.33
CA PRO A 553 -13.52 -18.12 31.61
C PRO A 553 -12.78 -16.77 31.41
N ALA A 554 -13.34 -15.90 30.56
CA ALA A 554 -12.74 -14.61 30.21
C ALA A 554 -13.00 -13.61 31.34
N ARG A 555 -12.10 -13.59 32.32
CA ARG A 555 -12.13 -12.65 33.45
C ARG A 555 -11.60 -11.26 33.07
N SER A 556 -10.81 -11.13 31.98
CA SER A 556 -10.20 -9.87 31.56
C SER A 556 -10.94 -9.19 30.39
N ARG A 557 -10.82 -7.86 30.30
CA ARG A 557 -11.32 -7.05 29.17
C ARG A 557 -10.64 -7.46 27.84
N SER A 558 -9.31 -7.60 27.86
CA SER A 558 -8.51 -7.97 26.68
C SER A 558 -8.94 -9.30 26.04
N ALA A 559 -9.29 -10.31 26.83
CA ALA A 559 -9.77 -11.59 26.28
C ALA A 559 -11.13 -11.47 25.58
N ARG A 560 -12.00 -10.55 26.04
CA ARG A 560 -13.31 -10.30 25.42
C ARG A 560 -13.17 -9.51 24.12
N GLU A 561 -12.30 -8.50 24.10
CA GLU A 561 -11.95 -7.74 22.90
C GLU A 561 -11.33 -8.63 21.81
N HIS A 562 -10.51 -9.60 22.20
CA HIS A 562 -9.94 -10.59 21.29
C HIS A 562 -11.03 -11.38 20.52
N TYR A 563 -12.04 -11.91 21.21
CA TYR A 563 -13.14 -12.64 20.55
C TYR A 563 -14.06 -11.72 19.73
N ILE A 564 -14.21 -10.45 20.13
CA ILE A 564 -14.89 -9.44 19.30
C ILE A 564 -14.15 -9.28 17.97
N ASN A 565 -12.82 -9.12 18.02
CA ASN A 565 -12.02 -8.93 16.81
C ASN A 565 -12.16 -10.12 15.85
N ILE A 566 -12.09 -11.35 16.36
CA ILE A 566 -12.31 -12.56 15.55
C ILE A 566 -13.71 -12.56 14.90
N ALA A 567 -14.74 -12.16 15.64
CA ALA A 567 -16.11 -12.07 15.13
C ALA A 567 -16.28 -10.94 14.10
N GLU A 568 -15.67 -9.78 14.33
CA GLU A 568 -15.69 -8.62 13.43
C GLU A 568 -14.99 -8.86 12.12
N GLU A 569 -13.81 -9.48 12.17
CA GLU A 569 -13.07 -9.92 10.99
C GLU A 569 -13.92 -10.85 10.10
N ALA A 570 -14.80 -11.65 10.70
CA ALA A 570 -15.74 -12.52 10.00
C ALA A 570 -17.10 -11.87 9.68
N GLY A 571 -17.31 -10.60 10.03
CA GLY A 571 -18.53 -9.84 9.73
C GLY A 571 -19.71 -10.08 10.70
N VAL A 572 -19.47 -10.69 11.86
CA VAL A 572 -20.51 -11.00 12.86
C VAL A 572 -20.76 -9.80 13.77
N LYS A 573 -22.02 -9.32 13.76
CA LYS A 573 -22.44 -8.11 14.49
C LYS A 573 -23.22 -8.37 15.78
N SER A 574 -23.91 -9.51 15.89
CA SER A 574 -24.72 -9.84 17.07
C SER A 574 -23.85 -10.50 18.14
N ARG A 575 -23.78 -9.88 19.31
CA ARG A 575 -22.87 -10.27 20.40
C ARG A 575 -23.60 -10.21 21.73
N GLU A 576 -23.66 -11.33 22.44
CA GLU A 576 -24.38 -11.47 23.71
C GLU A 576 -23.40 -11.92 24.81
N LEU A 577 -23.39 -11.21 25.93
CA LEU A 577 -22.53 -11.51 27.09
C LEU A 577 -23.39 -11.91 28.28
N TYR A 578 -23.29 -13.17 28.71
CA TYR A 578 -24.05 -13.69 29.86
C TYR A 578 -23.21 -13.69 31.14
N VAL A 579 -23.72 -13.06 32.21
CA VAL A 579 -23.01 -12.89 33.49
C VAL A 579 -23.92 -13.25 34.68
N THR A 580 -23.37 -13.93 35.71
CA THR A 580 -24.07 -14.27 36.96
C THR A 580 -23.68 -13.34 38.12
N ALA A 581 -24.65 -12.96 38.96
CA ALA A 581 -24.51 -11.95 40.02
C ALA A 581 -23.61 -12.34 41.23
N SER A 582 -23.13 -13.58 41.34
CA SER A 582 -22.32 -14.01 42.49
C SER A 582 -20.82 -13.74 42.25
N SER A 583 -20.35 -12.67 42.91
CA SER A 583 -18.96 -12.41 43.32
C SER A 583 -17.89 -12.53 42.23
N LEU A 584 -17.81 -11.53 41.34
CA LEU A 584 -16.57 -11.07 40.66
C LEU A 584 -16.78 -9.70 39.98
N ILE A 585 -17.63 -8.84 40.57
CA ILE A 585 -17.97 -7.50 40.05
C ILE A 585 -16.82 -6.49 40.26
N ALA A 586 -15.81 -6.81 41.08
CA ALA A 586 -14.76 -5.85 41.45
C ALA A 586 -13.77 -5.48 40.33
N GLU A 587 -13.78 -6.18 39.18
CA GLU A 587 -12.91 -5.87 38.01
C GLU A 587 -13.69 -5.70 36.69
N MET A 588 -15.03 -5.68 36.70
CA MET A 588 -15.81 -5.50 35.49
C MET A 588 -16.03 -3.99 35.23
N PRO A 589 -15.55 -3.43 34.10
CA PRO A 589 -15.92 -2.06 33.71
C PRO A 589 -17.43 -1.96 33.60
N GLN A 590 -18.00 -0.81 34.00
CA GLN A 590 -19.44 -0.54 33.90
C GLN A 590 -19.94 -0.50 32.44
N ASP A 591 -19.03 -0.51 31.46
CA ASP A 591 -19.32 -0.34 30.05
C ASP A 591 -18.90 -1.59 29.27
N ALA A 592 -19.87 -2.41 28.86
CA ALA A 592 -19.66 -3.52 27.93
C ALA A 592 -19.76 -3.01 26.48
N GLU A 593 -18.85 -2.12 26.08
CA GLU A 593 -18.81 -1.58 24.71
C GLU A 593 -18.89 -2.71 23.67
N GLY A 594 -19.94 -2.68 22.83
CA GLY A 594 -20.14 -3.64 21.75
C GLY A 594 -20.79 -4.98 22.14
N TRP A 595 -21.22 -5.20 23.38
CA TRP A 595 -21.96 -6.39 23.81
C TRP A 595 -23.38 -6.07 24.28
N THR A 596 -24.34 -6.94 23.97
CA THR A 596 -25.62 -6.98 24.69
C THR A 596 -25.43 -7.77 25.99
N GLU A 597 -25.30 -7.07 27.12
CA GLU A 597 -25.11 -7.71 28.43
C GLU A 597 -26.44 -8.27 28.98
N ILE A 598 -26.42 -9.53 29.41
CA ILE A 598 -27.56 -10.26 29.96
C ILE A 598 -27.19 -10.76 31.36
N ARG A 599 -27.82 -10.16 32.39
CA ARG A 599 -27.54 -10.42 33.81
C ARG A 599 -28.60 -11.31 34.42
N ARG A 600 -28.19 -12.14 35.39
CA ARG A 600 -29.13 -12.91 36.22
C ARG A 600 -29.62 -12.06 37.38
N GLU A 601 -30.88 -11.63 37.34
CA GLU A 601 -31.57 -10.91 38.40
C GLU A 601 -32.80 -11.71 38.85
N ASN A 602 -32.99 -11.88 40.17
CA ASN A 602 -34.14 -12.59 40.76
C ASN A 602 -34.44 -13.97 40.15
N GLY A 603 -33.40 -14.74 39.82
CA GLY A 603 -33.52 -16.10 39.29
C GLY A 603 -33.73 -16.20 37.77
N ALA A 604 -33.90 -15.08 37.06
CA ALA A 604 -34.05 -15.02 35.60
C ALA A 604 -32.91 -14.24 34.94
N PHE A 605 -32.58 -14.55 33.68
CA PHE A 605 -31.62 -13.78 32.90
C PHE A 605 -32.37 -12.70 32.11
N GLN A 606 -32.02 -11.43 32.30
CA GLN A 606 -32.63 -10.29 31.63
C GLN A 606 -31.56 -9.36 31.05
N PRO A 607 -31.84 -8.66 29.94
CA PRO A 607 -30.96 -7.61 29.43
C PRO A 607 -30.71 -6.54 30.51
N SER A 608 -29.47 -6.09 30.68
CA SER A 608 -29.18 -5.03 31.65
C SER A 608 -29.86 -3.71 31.24
N PRO A 609 -30.44 -2.93 32.17
CA PRO A 609 -31.19 -1.70 31.85
C PRO A 609 -30.36 -0.53 31.29
N SER A 610 -29.09 -0.74 30.92
CA SER A 610 -28.20 0.26 30.34
C SER A 610 -27.46 -0.28 29.12
N ALA A 611 -28.15 -0.41 27.99
CA ALA A 611 -27.56 -0.45 26.65
C ALA A 611 -28.67 -0.30 25.59
N SER A 612 -29.25 0.91 25.50
CA SER A 612 -29.75 1.37 24.20
C SER A 612 -28.53 1.81 23.36
N PRO A 613 -28.51 1.55 22.04
CA PRO A 613 -27.35 1.79 21.18
C PRO A 613 -26.90 3.26 21.15
#